data_AF-A0A358GM51-F1
#
_entry.id   AF-A0A358GM51-F1
#
_cell.length_a   1.000
_cell.length_b   1.000
_cell.length_c   1.000
_cell.angle_alpha   90.00
_cell.angle_beta   90.00
_cell.angle_gamma   90.00
#
_symmetry.space_group_name_H-M   'P 1'
#
loop_
_entity.id
_entity.type
_entity.pdbx_description
1 polymer ?
#
loop_
_entity_poly.entity_id
_entity_poly.type
_entity_poly.pdbx_seq_one_letter_code
_entity_poly.pdbx_strand_id
1 'polypeptide(L)' 'MKDPQLRAYVPFIGPFDPCKPLPIRTYLVTPQLFIPFQPMGWPQYSPAEALRLGTLWPALYSPYTSKKSKGREVEVDGT' A
#
# COMPACT_ATOMS: atom_id res chain seq x y z
N MET A 1 -8.70 8.85 8.60
CA MET A 1 -7.23 8.93 8.50
C MET A 1 -6.85 8.33 7.16
N LYS A 2 -6.41 9.16 6.21
CA LYS A 2 -6.02 8.75 4.85
C LYS A 2 -4.78 7.84 4.97
N ASP A 3 -4.82 6.64 4.39
CA ASP A 3 -3.66 5.74 4.38
C ASP A 3 -2.60 6.31 3.43
N PRO A 4 -1.42 6.75 3.91
CA PRO A 4 -0.41 7.40 3.07
C PRO A 4 0.23 6.44 2.06
N GLN A 5 0.08 5.12 2.24
CA GLN A 5 0.61 4.10 1.34
C GLN A 5 -0.38 3.73 0.24
N LEU A 6 -1.64 4.15 0.33
CA LEU A 6 -2.66 3.81 -0.65
C LEU A 6 -2.65 4.82 -1.80
N ARG A 7 -2.50 4.32 -3.04
CA ARG A 7 -2.61 5.11 -4.26
C ARG A 7 -3.76 4.64 -5.12
N ALA A 8 -4.25 5.55 -5.96
CA ALA A 8 -5.33 5.32 -6.91
C ALA A 8 -4.86 5.63 -8.33
N TYR A 9 -5.42 4.95 -9.31
CA TYR A 9 -5.29 5.32 -10.72
C TYR A 9 -6.57 4.99 -11.48
N VAL A 10 -6.79 5.70 -12.58
CA VAL A 10 -7.87 5.44 -13.53
C VAL A 10 -7.32 4.50 -14.61
N PRO A 11 -7.74 3.23 -14.67
CA PRO A 11 -7.32 2.35 -15.75
C PRO A 11 -7.98 2.78 -17.07
N PHE A 12 -7.31 2.52 -18.18
CA PHE A 12 -7.94 2.59 -19.50
C PHE A 12 -9.08 1.57 -19.58
N ILE A 13 -10.22 2.01 -20.12
CA ILE A 13 -11.41 1.17 -20.32
C ILE A 13 -11.55 0.92 -21.82
N GLY A 14 -11.39 -0.34 -22.23
CA GLY A 14 -11.48 -0.75 -23.62
C GLY A 14 -12.93 -0.93 -24.09
N PRO A 15 -13.22 -0.67 -25.38
CA PRO A 15 -14.57 -0.87 -25.93
C PRO A 15 -14.98 -2.35 -26.00
N PHE A 16 -14.02 -3.28 -25.94
CA PHE A 16 -14.25 -4.74 -26.02
C PHE A 16 -13.84 -5.47 -24.74
N ASP A 17 -13.75 -4.76 -23.60
CA ASP A 17 -13.43 -5.41 -22.33
C ASP A 17 -14.56 -6.38 -21.93
N PRO A 18 -14.24 -7.66 -21.62
CA PRO A 18 -15.27 -8.68 -21.36
C PRO A 18 -16.02 -8.47 -20.03
N CYS A 19 -15.52 -7.59 -19.16
CA CYS A 19 -16.05 -7.33 -17.83
C CYS A 19 -16.51 -5.88 -17.70
N LYS A 20 -17.44 -5.62 -16.76
CA LYS A 20 -17.84 -4.25 -16.42
C LYS A 20 -16.61 -3.42 -15.98
N PRO A 21 -16.48 -2.17 -16.43
CA PRO A 21 -15.34 -1.34 -16.11
C PRO A 21 -15.27 -1.04 -14.62
N LEU A 22 -14.05 -1.00 -14.09
CA LEU A 22 -13.77 -0.53 -12.74
C LEU A 22 -13.06 0.83 -12.87
N PRO A 23 -13.75 1.95 -12.57
CA PRO A 23 -13.28 3.29 -12.91
C PRO A 23 -12.05 3.71 -12.09
N ILE A 24 -11.84 3.10 -10.92
CA ILE A 24 -10.70 3.39 -10.06
C ILE A 24 -10.08 2.06 -9.61
N ARG A 25 -8.76 1.99 -9.70
CA ARG A 25 -7.96 0.89 -9.15
C ARG A 25 -7.02 1.42 -8.08
N THR A 26 -6.86 0.62 -7.04
CA THR A 26 -6.04 0.97 -5.88
C THR A 26 -4.88 0.00 -5.73
N TYR A 27 -3.74 0.51 -5.33
CA TYR A 27 -2.57 -0.29 -5.00
C TYR A 27 -1.85 0.32 -3.80
N LEU A 28 -1.09 -0.49 -3.08
CA LEU A 28 -0.22 -0.02 -2.01
C LEU A 28 1.14 0.32 -2.61
N VAL A 29 1.66 1.49 -2.26
CA VAL A 29 3.02 1.92 -2.54
C VAL A 29 3.77 1.90 -1.21
N THR A 30 4.53 0.83 -1.02
CA THR A 30 5.18 0.56 0.26
C THR A 30 6.35 1.53 0.50
N PRO A 31 6.69 1.82 1.77
CA PRO A 31 7.73 2.81 2.10
C PRO A 31 9.10 2.49 1.51
N GLN A 32 9.39 1.20 1.30
CA GLN A 32 10.66 0.73 0.73
C GLN A 32 10.98 1.36 -0.64
N LEU A 33 9.97 1.77 -1.41
CA LEU A 33 10.16 2.38 -2.73
C LEU A 33 10.72 3.81 -2.66
N PHE A 34 10.64 4.45 -1.49
CA PHE A 34 11.09 5.81 -1.25
C PHE A 34 12.34 5.88 -0.35
N ILE A 35 12.82 4.72 0.10
CA ILE A 35 13.99 4.59 0.98
C ILE A 35 15.16 4.07 0.13
N PRO A 36 16.16 4.91 -0.19
CA PRO A 36 17.25 4.51 -1.07
C PRO A 36 18.21 3.51 -0.40
N PHE A 37 18.43 3.62 0.91
CA PHE A 37 19.25 2.67 1.68
C PHE A 37 18.79 2.63 3.15
N GLN A 38 19.16 1.56 3.85
CA GLN A 38 18.92 1.39 5.29
C GLN A 38 20.17 1.84 6.06
N PRO A 39 20.17 3.01 6.73
CA PRO A 39 21.31 3.45 7.53
C PRO A 39 21.52 2.56 8.76
N MET A 40 22.75 2.56 9.26
CA MET A 40 23.11 1.84 10.47
C MET A 40 22.36 2.36 11.69
N GLY A 41 22.03 1.47 12.62
CA GLY A 41 21.37 1.83 13.88
C GLY A 41 19.90 2.19 13.72
N TRP A 42 19.26 1.82 12.61
CA TRP A 42 17.82 2.02 12.45
C TRP A 42 17.02 1.35 13.57
N PRO A 43 15.92 1.99 14.03
CA PRO A 43 15.03 1.37 14.99
C PRO A 43 14.54 0.02 14.45
N GLN A 44 14.54 -0.98 15.32
CA GLN A 44 14.10 -2.33 15.00
C GLN A 44 13.07 -2.77 16.04
N TYR A 45 12.11 -3.56 15.59
CA TYR A 45 11.24 -4.29 16.49
C TYR A 45 12.02 -5.36 17.24
N SER A 46 11.49 -5.83 18.37
CA SER A 46 12.01 -7.05 18.99
C SER A 46 11.84 -8.25 18.03
N PRO A 47 12.67 -9.30 18.13
CA PRO A 47 12.56 -10.45 17.23
C PRO A 47 11.15 -11.08 17.20
N ALA A 48 10.48 -11.17 18.36
CA ALA A 48 9.14 -11.74 18.46
C ALA A 48 8.07 -10.87 17.76
N GLU A 49 8.19 -9.55 17.86
CA GLU A 49 7.30 -8.62 17.17
C GLU A 49 7.56 -8.60 15.67
N ALA A 50 8.83 -8.60 15.26
CA ALA A 50 9.22 -8.61 13.85
C ALA A 50 8.63 -9.82 13.11
N LEU A 51 8.66 -11.01 13.74
CA LEU A 51 8.06 -12.23 13.17
C LEU A 51 6.54 -12.12 13.01
N ARG A 52 5.85 -11.42 13.92
CA ARG A 52 4.39 -11.22 13.83
C ARG A 52 4.03 -10.18 12.76
N LEU A 53 4.84 -9.13 12.64
CA LEU A 53 4.61 -8.02 11.72
C LEU A 53 5.11 -8.32 10.29
N GLY A 54 6.03 -9.28 10.14
CA GLY A 54 6.65 -9.62 8.85
C GLY A 54 7.72 -8.62 8.41
N THR A 55 8.20 -7.75 9.30
CA THR A 55 9.29 -6.81 9.05
C THR A 55 10.07 -6.53 10.33
N LEU A 56 11.38 -6.38 10.20
CA LEU A 56 12.26 -5.99 11.30
C LEU A 56 12.20 -4.48 11.60
N TRP A 57 11.88 -3.67 10.59
CA TRP A 57 11.99 -2.22 10.68
C TRP A 57 10.61 -1.54 10.71
N PRO A 58 10.33 -0.68 11.72
CA PRO A 58 9.10 0.10 11.78
C PRO A 58 8.89 1.00 10.56
N ALA A 59 9.96 1.57 10.02
CA ALA A 59 9.91 2.42 8.82
C ALA A 59 9.43 1.69 7.56
N LEU A 60 9.49 0.35 7.54
CA LEU A 60 9.08 -0.50 6.42
C LEU A 60 7.75 -1.22 6.69
N TYR A 61 7.05 -0.89 7.77
CA TYR A 61 5.78 -1.52 8.10
C TYR A 61 4.66 -1.10 7.14
N SER A 62 4.06 -2.09 6.48
CA SER A 62 2.96 -1.92 5.52
C SER A 62 1.87 -2.97 5.82
N PRO A 63 0.88 -2.66 6.68
CA PRO A 63 -0.15 -3.62 7.04
C PRO A 63 -1.05 -3.99 5.85
N TYR A 64 -1.22 -5.29 5.59
CA TYR A 64 -2.15 -5.75 4.57
C TYR A 64 -3.58 -5.79 5.09
N THR A 65 -4.39 -4.82 4.70
CA THR A 65 -5.85 -4.83 4.96
C THR A 65 -6.59 -5.54 3.84
N SER A 66 -7.35 -6.60 4.16
CA SER A 66 -8.21 -7.27 3.20
C SER A 66 -9.24 -6.30 2.59
N LYS A 67 -9.45 -6.36 1.28
CA LYS A 67 -10.50 -5.59 0.59
C LYS A 67 -11.92 -5.94 1.08
N LYS A 68 -12.10 -7.12 1.67
CA LYS A 68 -13.40 -7.57 2.20
C LYS A 68 -13.69 -6.99 3.59
N SER A 69 -12.68 -6.53 4.34
CA SER A 69 -12.86 -6.14 5.74
C SER A 69 -13.08 -4.64 5.96
N LYS A 70 -12.68 -3.77 5.03
CA LYS A 70 -13.00 -2.33 5.05
C LYS A 70 -13.07 -1.79 3.62
N GLY A 71 -14.11 -1.02 3.30
CA GLY A 71 -14.11 -0.17 2.11
C GLY A 71 -12.93 0.78 2.19
N ARG A 72 -11.93 0.62 1.31
CA ARG A 72 -10.85 1.58 1.20
C ARG A 72 -11.43 2.80 0.50
N GLU A 73 -11.61 3.90 1.23
CA GLU A 73 -11.88 5.21 0.63
C GLU A 73 -10.60 5.67 -0.06
N VAL A 74 -10.74 6.07 -1.32
CA VAL A 74 -9.62 6.31 -2.22
C VAL A 74 -9.85 7.66 -2.86
N GLU A 75 -9.05 8.65 -2.48
CA GLU A 75 -8.94 9.89 -3.25
C GLU A 75 -7.99 9.65 -4.42
N VAL A 76 -8.41 10.07 -5.61
CA VAL A 76 -7.58 10.02 -6.80
C VAL A 76 -6.61 11.21 -6.75
N ASP A 77 -5.31 10.92 -6.68
CA ASP A 77 -4.28 11.97 -6.73
C ASP A 77 -4.25 12.57 -8.16
N GLY A 78 -4.73 13.81 -8.32
CA GLY A 78 -4.58 14.61 -9.54
C GLY A 78 -5.77 14.63 -10.50
N THR A 79 -6.86 15.30 -10.12
CA THR A 79 -7.69 16.07 -11.07
C THR A 79 -7.22 17.51 -11.05
#